data_AF-A0A484B4F7-F1
#
_entry.id   AF-A0A484B4F7-F1
#
_cell.length_a   1.000
_cell.length_b   1.000
_cell.length_c   1.000
_cell.angle_alpha   90.00
_cell.angle_beta   90.00
_cell.angle_gamma   90.00
#
_symmetry.space_group_name_H-M   'P 1'
#
loop_
_entity.id
_entity.type
_entity.pdbx_description
1 polymer ?
#
loop_
_entity_poly.entity_id
_entity_poly.type
_entity_poly.pdbx_seq_one_letter_code
_entity_poly.pdbx_strand_id
1 'polypeptide(L)'
;MCADLEPRTVPPYNHFTQIGDPVLRIRSEEVPPERLDSKEIHCIVDQMVKVLRHYDCVGVAAPQLGVPLRIIAMEFREEKREQFTPEVYHQRKMSTLPLSVFINPKIEIIGDMQHTQPEGCMSVRGFSARVTRYDRVRVTGIGMLGTPDEQELWYQKLWTTERTNLPPYSHFTQIGDPVLRDRAAEVPVECVDSKEIRAIVDRMVQVLRKYDCVGIAAPQIGVSLRIIAMEFRRGIKKELPEATYRARQMSELPLTVFINPRLSITNYTKHKHPEGCMSVRGFSAEVERYEAVKLSGLDRQGEPLSLELSGWNARIAQHEMDHLDGKLYTDHMDRSTFTCTCWETVNTKSGRVEIPFYK
;
A
#
# COMPACT_ATOMS: atom_id res chain seq x y z
N MET A 1 5.17 35.78 -23.64
CA MET A 1 5.58 34.63 -24.46
C MET A 1 6.62 33.85 -23.68
N CYS A 2 6.16 32.92 -22.83
CA CYS A 2 7.01 31.91 -22.21
C CYS A 2 6.43 30.58 -22.66
N ALA A 3 7.19 29.91 -23.53
CA ALA A 3 6.84 28.65 -24.13
C ALA A 3 6.69 27.56 -23.08
N ASP A 4 5.52 26.92 -23.12
CA ASP A 4 5.33 25.48 -23.23
C ASP A 4 6.25 24.55 -22.41
N LEU A 5 5.57 23.88 -21.48
CA LEU A 5 5.85 22.61 -20.84
C LEU A 5 6.67 21.61 -21.70
N GLU A 6 7.95 21.43 -21.37
CA GLU A 6 8.64 20.16 -21.59
C GLU A 6 9.04 19.54 -20.24
N PRO A 7 8.36 18.48 -19.77
CA PRO A 7 8.87 17.68 -18.67
C PRO A 7 9.96 16.74 -19.21
N ARG A 8 11.21 16.93 -18.77
CA ARG A 8 12.38 16.10 -19.13
C ARG A 8 12.06 14.60 -19.00
N THR A 9 12.13 13.87 -20.10
CA THR A 9 11.75 12.45 -20.25
C THR A 9 12.88 11.45 -19.95
N VAL A 10 14.03 11.93 -19.46
CA VAL A 10 15.25 11.14 -19.27
C VAL A 10 15.76 11.29 -17.83
N PRO A 11 16.19 10.20 -17.16
CA PRO A 11 16.85 10.24 -15.85
C PRO A 11 18.07 11.18 -15.82
N PRO A 12 18.47 11.73 -14.66
CA PRO A 12 17.87 11.56 -13.33
C PRO A 12 16.54 12.32 -13.18
N TYR A 13 15.52 11.64 -12.69
CA TYR A 13 14.21 12.24 -12.45
C TYR A 13 14.22 13.21 -11.25
N ASN A 14 13.26 14.13 -11.22
CA ASN A 14 12.99 15.03 -10.09
C ASN A 14 12.04 14.42 -9.05
N HIS A 15 11.69 13.15 -9.19
CA HIS A 15 10.78 12.41 -8.32
C HIS A 15 11.27 10.98 -8.12
N PHE A 16 10.71 10.31 -7.12
CA PHE A 16 11.00 8.90 -6.85
C PHE A 16 10.31 7.99 -7.86
N THR A 17 11.08 7.12 -8.52
CA THR A 17 10.54 5.97 -9.24
C THR A 17 9.73 5.10 -8.28
N GLN A 18 8.57 4.64 -8.74
CA GLN A 18 7.64 3.86 -7.93
C GLN A 18 7.81 2.36 -8.22
N ILE A 19 7.44 1.54 -7.25
CA ILE A 19 7.47 0.08 -7.35
C ILE A 19 6.82 -0.39 -8.65
N GLY A 20 7.56 -1.19 -9.41
CA GLY A 20 7.20 -1.63 -10.76
C GLY A 20 8.03 -1.01 -11.88
N ASP A 21 8.73 0.09 -11.62
CA ASP A 21 9.77 0.55 -12.54
C ASP A 21 10.93 -0.48 -12.59
N PRO A 22 11.31 -1.01 -13.78
CA PRO A 22 12.36 -2.01 -13.92
C PRO A 22 13.71 -1.57 -13.30
N VAL A 23 14.00 -0.27 -13.28
CA VAL A 23 15.25 0.25 -12.71
C VAL A 23 15.44 -0.12 -11.23
N LEU A 24 14.34 -0.32 -10.49
CA LEU A 24 14.36 -0.72 -9.08
C LEU A 24 14.65 -2.20 -8.87
N ARG A 25 14.67 -3.00 -9.95
CA ARG A 25 14.92 -4.46 -9.93
C ARG A 25 16.25 -4.85 -10.58
N ILE A 26 16.86 -3.97 -11.36
CA ILE A 26 18.18 -4.23 -11.94
C ILE A 26 19.29 -3.98 -10.93
N ARG A 27 20.37 -4.75 -11.05
CA ARG A 27 21.58 -4.53 -10.28
C ARG A 27 22.24 -3.25 -10.76
N SER A 28 22.47 -2.29 -9.86
CA SER A 28 23.16 -1.05 -10.20
C SER A 28 24.59 -1.31 -10.65
N GLU A 29 25.00 -0.62 -11.71
CA GLU A 29 26.35 -0.65 -12.25
C GLU A 29 27.28 0.26 -11.45
N GLU A 30 28.55 -0.14 -11.32
CA GLU A 30 29.56 0.71 -10.70
C GLU A 30 29.92 1.87 -11.64
N VAL A 31 30.09 3.06 -11.07
CA VAL A 31 30.61 4.21 -11.81
C VAL A 31 32.09 3.97 -12.10
N PRO A 32 32.51 3.94 -13.38
CA PRO A 32 33.92 3.77 -13.73
C PRO A 32 34.79 4.90 -13.20
N PRO A 33 36.05 4.65 -12.78
CA PRO A 33 36.95 5.67 -12.24
C PRO A 33 37.09 6.91 -13.13
N GLU A 34 37.16 6.72 -14.44
CA GLU A 34 37.28 7.77 -15.46
C GLU A 34 36.05 8.70 -15.56
N ARG A 35 34.90 8.27 -15.02
CA ARG A 35 33.65 9.03 -15.03
C ARG A 35 33.35 9.74 -13.72
N LEU A 36 34.13 9.51 -12.66
CA LEU A 36 33.82 10.00 -11.31
C LEU A 36 33.69 11.53 -11.24
N ASP A 37 34.57 12.26 -11.92
CA ASP A 37 34.58 13.74 -11.99
C ASP A 37 33.86 14.27 -13.23
N SER A 38 33.04 13.43 -13.88
CA SER A 38 32.30 13.87 -15.06
C SER A 38 31.13 14.77 -14.67
N LYS A 39 30.82 15.73 -15.56
CA LYS A 39 29.62 16.59 -15.44
C LYS A 39 28.32 15.78 -15.30
N GLU A 40 28.27 14.60 -15.89
CA GLU A 40 27.14 13.67 -15.79
C GLU A 40 26.93 13.21 -14.34
N ILE A 41 27.97 12.72 -13.68
CA ILE A 41 27.90 12.25 -12.30
C ILE A 41 27.56 13.40 -11.34
N HIS A 42 28.15 14.59 -11.54
CA HIS A 42 27.81 15.76 -10.74
C HIS A 42 26.33 16.14 -10.89
N CYS A 43 25.79 16.12 -12.12
CA CYS A 43 24.37 16.39 -12.38
C CYS A 43 23.45 15.37 -11.68
N ILE A 44 23.82 14.08 -11.70
CA ILE A 44 23.07 13.02 -11.01
C ILE A 44 23.08 13.24 -9.50
N VAL A 45 24.25 13.51 -8.92
CA VAL A 45 24.39 13.75 -7.49
C VAL A 45 23.59 14.99 -7.07
N ASP A 46 23.72 16.10 -7.78
CA ASP A 46 22.96 17.33 -7.51
C ASP A 46 21.45 17.06 -7.52
N GLN A 47 20.98 16.27 -8.47
CA GLN A 47 19.57 15.93 -8.57
C GLN A 47 19.13 15.00 -7.43
N MET A 48 19.95 14.04 -7.03
CA MET A 48 19.69 13.20 -5.86
C MET A 48 19.57 14.03 -4.59
N VAL A 49 20.46 15.01 -4.38
CA VAL A 49 20.42 15.91 -3.21
C VAL A 49 19.15 16.77 -3.24
N LYS A 50 18.79 17.33 -4.40
CA LYS A 50 17.55 18.10 -4.57
C LYS A 50 16.32 17.27 -4.23
N VAL A 51 16.22 16.04 -4.74
CA VAL A 51 15.10 15.13 -4.45
C VAL A 51 15.07 14.73 -2.99
N LEU A 52 16.23 14.40 -2.38
CA LEU A 52 16.33 14.04 -0.97
C LEU A 52 15.75 15.13 -0.08
N ARG A 53 16.16 16.39 -0.32
CA ARG A 53 15.71 17.54 0.47
C ARG A 53 14.27 17.96 0.16
N HIS A 54 13.86 17.91 -1.10
CA HIS A 54 12.49 18.26 -1.52
C HIS A 54 11.43 17.36 -0.87
N TYR A 55 11.70 16.06 -0.78
CA TYR A 55 10.79 15.09 -0.15
C TYR A 55 11.06 14.88 1.34
N ASP A 56 11.97 15.65 1.91
CA ASP A 56 12.41 15.52 3.30
C ASP A 56 12.69 14.07 3.72
N CYS A 57 13.40 13.29 2.89
CA CYS A 57 13.80 11.91 3.21
C CYS A 57 15.24 11.84 3.73
N VAL A 58 15.62 10.72 4.36
CA VAL A 58 16.94 10.57 5.04
C VAL A 58 18.02 9.98 4.13
N GLY A 59 17.61 9.41 3.01
CA GLY A 59 18.50 8.83 2.03
C GLY A 59 17.80 8.59 0.70
N VAL A 60 18.60 8.53 -0.37
CA VAL A 60 18.16 8.24 -1.73
C VAL A 60 19.26 7.50 -2.49
N ALA A 61 18.86 6.52 -3.31
CA ALA A 61 19.75 5.82 -4.24
C ALA A 61 19.47 6.25 -5.69
N ALA A 62 20.49 6.27 -6.55
CA ALA A 62 20.33 6.68 -7.95
C ALA A 62 19.21 5.93 -8.72
N PRO A 63 19.00 4.61 -8.51
CA PRO A 63 17.90 3.89 -9.15
C PRO A 63 16.52 4.44 -8.78
N GLN A 64 16.39 5.05 -7.60
CA GLN A 64 15.15 5.70 -7.19
C GLN A 64 14.86 6.97 -7.99
N LEU A 65 15.81 7.47 -8.79
CA LEU A 65 15.64 8.57 -9.76
C LEU A 65 15.74 8.07 -11.20
N GLY A 66 15.63 6.77 -11.44
CA GLY A 66 15.73 6.20 -12.79
C GLY A 66 17.15 5.96 -13.28
N VAL A 67 18.17 6.17 -12.45
CA VAL A 67 19.58 6.01 -12.85
C VAL A 67 20.12 4.67 -12.35
N PRO A 68 20.53 3.74 -13.23
CA PRO A 68 20.99 2.41 -12.82
C PRO A 68 22.43 2.38 -12.27
N LEU A 69 22.90 3.46 -11.65
CA LEU A 69 24.26 3.58 -11.12
C LEU A 69 24.31 3.38 -9.61
N ARG A 70 25.43 2.86 -9.13
CA ARG A 70 25.68 2.55 -7.72
C ARG A 70 26.10 3.81 -6.96
N ILE A 71 25.15 4.70 -6.72
CA ILE A 71 25.34 5.95 -5.97
C ILE A 71 24.25 6.07 -4.91
N ILE A 72 24.62 6.50 -3.70
CA ILE A 72 23.68 6.85 -2.63
C ILE A 72 24.01 8.24 -2.08
N ALA A 73 22.98 8.96 -1.68
CA ALA A 73 23.09 10.19 -0.89
C ALA A 73 22.30 10.01 0.41
N MET A 74 22.87 10.45 1.52
CA MET A 74 22.28 10.33 2.86
C MET A 74 22.46 11.63 3.61
N GLU A 75 21.42 12.06 4.33
CA GLU A 75 21.45 13.28 5.14
C GLU A 75 20.42 13.15 6.28
N PHE A 76 20.86 13.39 7.51
CA PHE A 76 20.01 13.42 8.70
C PHE A 76 20.27 14.72 9.49
N ARG A 77 19.44 15.73 9.21
CA ARG A 77 19.54 17.10 9.75
C ARG A 77 19.01 17.21 11.19
N GLU A 78 19.48 18.19 11.95
CA GLU A 78 18.98 18.46 13.30
C GLU A 78 17.48 18.77 13.34
N GLU A 79 16.96 19.53 12.36
CA GLU A 79 15.53 19.87 12.24
C GLU A 79 14.62 18.62 12.19
N LYS A 80 15.12 17.49 11.68
CA LYS A 80 14.37 16.22 11.68
C LYS A 80 14.30 15.55 13.05
N ARG A 81 15.20 15.89 13.97
CA ARG A 81 15.16 15.41 15.36
C ARG A 81 13.86 15.84 16.03
N GLU A 82 13.37 17.03 15.71
CA GLU A 82 12.16 17.62 16.29
C GLU A 82 10.87 16.88 15.87
N GLN A 83 10.91 16.06 14.82
CA GLN A 83 9.78 15.25 14.35
C GLN A 83 9.58 13.96 15.18
N PHE A 84 10.51 13.62 16.06
CA PHE A 84 10.44 12.42 16.90
C PHE A 84 10.42 12.78 18.39
N THR A 85 9.69 12.01 19.20
CA THR A 85 9.75 12.20 20.65
C THR A 85 11.16 11.83 21.17
N PRO A 86 11.63 12.44 22.27
CA PRO A 86 12.93 12.12 22.86
C PRO A 86 13.11 10.63 23.14
N GLU A 87 12.04 9.93 23.56
CA GLU A 87 12.06 8.50 23.83
C GLU A 87 12.35 7.68 22.57
N VAL A 88 11.69 8.02 21.45
CA VAL A 88 11.92 7.35 20.16
C VAL A 88 13.33 7.61 19.66
N TYR A 89 13.84 8.84 19.82
CA TYR A 89 15.18 9.22 19.40
C TYR A 89 16.26 8.43 20.16
N HIS A 90 16.14 8.35 21.49
CA HIS A 90 17.03 7.57 22.35
C HIS A 90 16.91 6.06 22.09
N GLN A 91 15.69 5.52 21.99
CA GLN A 91 15.45 4.10 21.74
C GLN A 91 16.05 3.65 20.40
N ARG A 92 15.96 4.49 19.37
CA ARG A 92 16.48 4.19 18.03
C ARG A 92 17.96 4.57 17.84
N LYS A 93 18.62 5.12 18.87
CA LYS A 93 20.02 5.58 18.84
C LYS A 93 20.30 6.49 17.62
N MET A 94 19.36 7.38 17.31
CA MET A 94 19.47 8.25 16.15
C MET A 94 20.57 9.30 16.37
N SER A 95 21.29 9.65 15.31
CA SER A 95 22.30 10.69 15.31
C SER A 95 22.25 11.47 14.00
N THR A 96 22.71 12.71 14.02
CA THR A 96 22.83 13.53 12.81
C THR A 96 23.87 12.97 11.86
N LEU A 97 23.58 13.09 10.57
CA LEU A 97 24.47 12.70 9.49
C LEU A 97 24.57 13.87 8.52
N PRO A 98 25.74 14.53 8.39
CA PRO A 98 25.91 15.55 7.37
C PRO A 98 25.69 14.94 5.99
N LEU A 99 25.36 15.77 5.00
CA LEU A 99 25.17 15.31 3.63
C LEU A 99 26.38 14.50 3.19
N SER A 100 26.14 13.21 2.96
CA SER A 100 27.15 12.23 2.62
C SER A 100 26.74 11.55 1.33
N VAL A 101 27.53 11.73 0.28
CA VAL A 101 27.34 11.05 -1.00
C VAL A 101 28.41 9.99 -1.12
N PHE A 102 28.00 8.76 -1.44
CA PHE A 102 28.91 7.66 -1.70
C PHE A 102 28.71 7.17 -3.13
N ILE A 103 29.78 7.22 -3.91
CA ILE A 103 29.86 6.56 -5.22
C ILE A 103 30.52 5.18 -5.01
N ASN A 104 29.92 4.16 -5.61
CA ASN A 104 30.27 2.75 -5.47
C ASN A 104 30.34 2.27 -4.00
N PRO A 105 29.34 2.58 -3.15
CA PRO A 105 29.37 2.23 -1.73
C PRO A 105 29.48 0.73 -1.50
N LYS A 106 30.38 0.34 -0.59
CA LYS A 106 30.47 -1.01 0.00
C LYS A 106 30.16 -0.91 1.49
N ILE A 107 29.35 -1.84 1.98
CA ILE A 107 28.97 -1.94 3.38
C ILE A 107 29.71 -3.13 3.99
N GLU A 108 30.41 -2.88 5.08
CA GLU A 108 31.02 -3.88 5.94
C GLU A 108 30.27 -3.88 7.28
N ILE A 109 29.85 -5.06 7.75
CA ILE A 109 29.19 -5.20 9.04
C ILE A 109 30.27 -5.21 10.12
N ILE A 110 30.21 -4.26 11.06
CA ILE A 110 31.22 -4.11 12.12
C ILE A 110 30.63 -4.30 13.53
N GLY A 111 29.32 -4.54 13.63
CA GLY A 111 28.62 -4.89 14.86
C GLY A 111 27.89 -6.22 14.72
N ASP A 112 27.65 -6.88 15.85
CA ASP A 112 26.95 -8.16 15.96
C ASP A 112 25.47 -7.99 16.34
N MET A 113 25.08 -6.84 16.89
CA MET A 113 23.71 -6.55 17.26
C MET A 113 22.84 -6.22 16.06
N GLN A 114 21.60 -6.69 16.09
CA GLN A 114 20.57 -6.38 15.10
C GLN A 114 19.36 -5.74 15.77
N HIS A 115 18.75 -4.80 15.07
CA HIS A 115 17.52 -4.14 15.51
C HIS A 115 16.44 -4.26 14.44
N THR A 116 15.23 -4.61 14.87
CA THR A 116 14.06 -4.61 14.01
C THR A 116 13.26 -3.33 14.23
N GLN A 117 13.21 -2.47 13.22
CA GLN A 117 12.51 -1.19 13.28
C GLN A 117 11.61 -1.00 12.06
N PRO A 118 10.55 -0.18 12.15
CA PRO A 118 9.76 0.19 10.99
C PRO A 118 10.58 1.06 10.03
N GLU A 119 10.74 0.60 8.79
CA GLU A 119 11.37 1.33 7.69
C GLU A 119 10.31 1.60 6.60
N GLY A 120 10.37 2.78 5.99
CA GLY A 120 9.57 3.17 4.83
C GLY A 120 10.46 3.48 3.62
N CYS A 121 9.88 3.45 2.42
CA CYS A 121 10.60 3.77 1.18
C CYS A 121 9.76 4.68 0.29
N MET A 122 10.36 5.76 -0.22
CA MET A 122 9.68 6.71 -1.10
C MET A 122 9.31 6.14 -2.49
N SER A 123 9.87 4.98 -2.85
CA SER A 123 9.47 4.19 -4.03
C SER A 123 8.27 3.27 -3.76
N VAL A 124 7.84 3.14 -2.49
CA VAL A 124 6.67 2.35 -2.06
C VAL A 124 5.86 3.18 -1.06
N ARG A 125 5.42 4.37 -1.48
CA ARG A 125 4.80 5.36 -0.59
C ARG A 125 3.58 4.81 0.15
N GLY A 126 3.44 5.18 1.42
CA GLY A 126 2.34 4.74 2.28
C GLY A 126 2.55 3.36 2.91
N PHE A 127 3.60 2.64 2.53
CA PHE A 127 3.92 1.34 3.10
C PHE A 127 5.17 1.44 3.98
N SER A 128 5.12 0.75 5.12
CA SER A 128 6.28 0.52 5.98
C SER A 128 6.31 -0.94 6.39
N ALA A 129 7.50 -1.46 6.66
CA ALA A 129 7.69 -2.82 7.15
C ALA A 129 8.71 -2.82 8.29
N ARG A 130 8.56 -3.77 9.20
CA ARG A 130 9.58 -4.04 10.22
C ARG A 130 10.74 -4.77 9.55
N VAL A 131 11.89 -4.11 9.47
CA VAL A 131 13.11 -4.63 8.83
C VAL A 131 14.19 -4.80 9.89
N THR A 132 14.90 -5.92 9.85
CA THR A 132 16.04 -6.20 10.73
C THR A 132 17.33 -5.79 10.05
N ARG A 133 18.09 -4.90 10.70
CA ARG A 133 19.41 -4.42 10.24
C ARG A 133 20.43 -4.51 11.36
N TYR A 134 21.70 -4.62 11.00
CA TYR A 134 22.80 -4.48 11.94
C TYR A 134 22.86 -3.06 12.47
N ASP A 135 23.17 -2.91 13.76
CA ASP A 135 23.23 -1.62 14.44
C ASP A 135 24.45 -0.78 14.04
N ARG A 136 25.52 -1.44 13.58
CA ARG A 136 26.77 -0.81 13.17
C ARG A 136 27.29 -1.38 11.86
N VAL A 137 27.51 -0.48 10.92
CA VAL A 137 28.14 -0.77 9.63
C VAL A 137 29.20 0.27 9.32
N ARG A 138 30.22 -0.12 8.57
CA ARG A 138 31.17 0.78 7.92
C ARG A 138 30.77 0.90 6.46
N VAL A 139 30.52 2.12 6.00
CA VAL A 139 30.29 2.41 4.58
C VAL A 139 31.58 2.97 4.00
N THR A 140 32.07 2.36 2.93
CA THR A 140 33.24 2.84 2.17
C THR A 140 32.79 3.19 0.75
N GLY A 141 33.34 4.26 0.19
CA GLY A 141 33.01 4.73 -1.15
C GLY A 141 33.83 5.97 -1.50
N ILE A 142 33.66 6.47 -2.72
CA ILE A 142 34.29 7.71 -3.17
C ILE A 142 33.30 8.84 -2.89
N GLY A 143 33.69 9.79 -2.04
CA GLY A 143 32.79 10.82 -1.50
C GLY A 143 33.16 12.24 -1.93
N MET A 144 32.12 13.06 -2.14
CA MET A 144 32.20 14.52 -2.12
C MET A 144 31.48 15.00 -0.85
N LEU A 145 32.17 15.77 0.00
CA LEU A 145 31.57 16.45 1.14
C LEU A 145 31.07 17.82 0.66
N GLY A 146 29.75 17.98 0.50
CA GLY A 146 29.14 19.24 0.09
C GLY A 146 28.86 20.15 1.29
N THR A 147 29.27 21.42 1.21
CA THR A 147 28.83 22.47 2.13
C THR A 147 27.40 22.93 1.80
N PRO A 148 26.57 23.33 2.77
CA PRO A 148 25.20 23.75 2.52
C PRO A 148 25.13 25.24 2.18
N ASP A 149 24.41 25.59 1.11
CA ASP A 149 23.84 26.94 0.92
C ASP A 149 22.31 26.87 1.02
N GLU A 150 21.75 27.88 1.69
CA GLU A 150 20.37 28.02 2.17
C GLU A 150 19.35 28.27 1.06
N GLN A 151 18.21 27.55 1.07
CA GLN A 151 16.94 28.05 0.53
C GLN A 151 15.72 27.49 1.31
N GLU A 152 14.96 28.40 1.92
CA GLU A 152 13.65 28.17 2.55
C GLU A 152 12.55 27.77 1.53
N LEU A 153 11.55 27.02 2.01
CA LEU A 153 10.56 26.34 1.17
C LEU A 153 9.12 26.76 1.52
N TRP A 154 8.48 27.48 0.59
CA TRP A 154 7.20 28.20 0.66
C TRP A 154 5.91 27.33 0.70
N TYR A 155 6.01 26.00 0.65
CA TYR A 155 4.86 25.09 0.46
C TYR A 155 4.25 24.52 1.75
N GLN A 156 4.72 24.94 2.92
CA GLN A 156 4.05 24.63 4.20
C GLN A 156 2.63 25.23 4.32
N LYS A 157 2.20 26.07 3.36
CA LYS A 157 0.85 26.66 3.30
C LYS A 157 -0.17 25.86 2.48
N LEU A 158 0.17 24.65 2.01
CA LEU A 158 -0.70 23.86 1.12
C LEU A 158 -1.52 22.75 1.83
N TRP A 159 -1.50 22.68 3.17
CA TRP A 159 -2.31 21.70 3.92
C TRP A 159 -3.59 22.35 4.45
N THR A 160 -4.73 22.02 3.84
CA THR A 160 -6.06 22.31 4.39
C THR A 160 -6.64 21.06 5.05
N THR A 161 -7.16 21.19 6.26
CA THR A 161 -7.76 20.12 7.09
C THR A 161 -9.22 19.79 6.74
N GLU A 162 -9.80 20.42 5.72
CA GLU A 162 -11.20 20.17 5.34
C GLU A 162 -11.33 18.89 4.50
N ARG A 163 -11.93 17.84 5.10
CA ARG A 163 -12.40 16.66 4.37
C ARG A 163 -13.58 17.07 3.48
N THR A 164 -13.33 17.26 2.19
CA THR A 164 -14.37 17.65 1.20
C THR A 164 -15.33 16.51 0.82
N ASN A 165 -15.12 15.30 1.35
CA ASN A 165 -15.99 14.16 1.11
C ASN A 165 -16.29 13.49 2.47
N LEU A 166 -17.57 13.34 2.80
CA LEU A 166 -18.02 12.64 4.01
C LEU A 166 -18.49 11.23 3.64
N PRO A 167 -18.29 10.23 4.52
CA PRO A 167 -18.84 8.91 4.30
C PRO A 167 -20.38 8.95 4.29
N PRO A 168 -21.06 8.01 3.59
CA PRO A 168 -20.49 6.88 2.85
C PRO A 168 -19.87 7.30 1.51
N TYR A 169 -18.61 6.93 1.28
CA TYR A 169 -17.87 7.28 0.08
C TYR A 169 -18.39 6.55 -1.17
N SER A 170 -18.14 7.12 -2.34
CA SER A 170 -18.40 6.50 -3.66
C SER A 170 -17.20 5.71 -4.21
N HIS A 171 -16.18 5.49 -3.37
CA HIS A 171 -14.93 4.80 -3.66
C HIS A 171 -14.51 3.98 -2.44
N PHE A 172 -13.53 3.08 -2.62
CA PHE A 172 -12.93 2.30 -1.54
C PHE A 172 -11.93 3.13 -0.75
N THR A 173 -12.09 3.20 0.57
CA THR A 173 -11.02 3.64 1.47
C THR A 173 -9.79 2.76 1.27
N GLN A 174 -8.61 3.35 1.37
CA GLN A 174 -7.35 2.66 1.16
C GLN A 174 -6.65 2.38 2.49
N ILE A 175 -5.85 1.32 2.51
CA ILE A 175 -4.99 0.97 3.65
C ILE A 175 -4.20 2.21 4.11
N GLY A 176 -4.30 2.51 5.40
CA GLY A 176 -3.84 3.76 6.01
C GLY A 176 -4.98 4.60 6.59
N ASP A 177 -6.20 4.49 6.05
CA ASP A 177 -7.39 5.08 6.69
C ASP A 177 -7.72 4.30 7.98
N PRO A 178 -7.83 4.98 9.15
CA PRO A 178 -8.08 4.32 10.44
C PRO A 178 -9.38 3.49 10.46
N VAL A 179 -10.39 3.86 9.67
CA VAL A 179 -11.67 3.12 9.65
C VAL A 179 -11.53 1.66 9.26
N LEU A 180 -10.47 1.31 8.50
CA LEU A 180 -10.17 -0.07 8.09
C LEU A 180 -9.48 -0.89 9.17
N ARG A 181 -9.08 -0.25 10.28
CA ARG A 181 -8.40 -0.86 11.42
C ARG A 181 -9.25 -0.85 12.69
N ASP A 182 -10.34 -0.11 12.70
CA ASP A 182 -11.30 -0.10 13.79
C ASP A 182 -12.26 -1.29 13.71
N ARG A 183 -12.68 -1.80 14.88
CA ARG A 183 -13.76 -2.77 14.95
C ARG A 183 -15.10 -2.06 14.74
N ALA A 184 -15.83 -2.49 13.72
CA ALA A 184 -17.09 -1.88 13.34
C ALA A 184 -18.18 -2.10 14.40
N ALA A 185 -19.01 -1.09 14.63
CA ALA A 185 -20.10 -1.13 15.60
C ALA A 185 -21.32 -1.91 15.05
N GLU A 186 -22.04 -2.60 15.93
CA GLU A 186 -23.32 -3.21 15.57
C GLU A 186 -24.35 -2.12 15.23
N VAL A 187 -25.16 -2.37 14.20
CA VAL A 187 -26.32 -1.55 13.86
C VAL A 187 -27.43 -1.85 14.87
N PRO A 188 -27.99 -0.86 15.58
CA PRO A 188 -29.15 -1.09 16.45
C PRO A 188 -30.30 -1.73 15.65
N VAL A 189 -30.93 -2.76 16.20
CA VAL A 189 -31.93 -3.58 15.49
C VAL A 189 -33.11 -2.71 15.02
N GLU A 190 -33.52 -1.77 15.86
CA GLU A 190 -34.56 -0.77 15.61
C GLU A 190 -34.21 0.22 14.48
N CYS A 191 -32.95 0.29 14.06
CA CYS A 191 -32.49 1.17 12.99
C CYS A 191 -32.22 0.42 11.68
N VAL A 192 -32.33 -0.91 11.65
CA VAL A 192 -31.95 -1.71 10.45
C VAL A 192 -32.76 -1.31 9.22
N ASP A 193 -34.04 -1.01 9.41
CA ASP A 193 -34.95 -0.58 8.34
C ASP A 193 -35.00 0.95 8.17
N SER A 194 -34.14 1.69 8.86
CA SER A 194 -34.06 3.15 8.75
C SER A 194 -33.63 3.59 7.34
N LYS A 195 -33.98 4.84 6.99
CA LYS A 195 -33.59 5.41 5.68
C LYS A 195 -32.07 5.52 5.56
N GLU A 196 -31.41 5.78 6.68
CA GLU A 196 -29.96 5.94 6.81
C GLU A 196 -29.24 4.64 6.51
N ILE A 197 -29.65 3.52 7.13
CA ILE A 197 -29.04 2.20 6.87
C ILE A 197 -29.32 1.74 5.43
N ARG A 198 -30.54 1.96 4.93
CA ARG A 198 -30.85 1.68 3.51
C ARG A 198 -29.95 2.46 2.55
N ALA A 199 -29.73 3.75 2.81
CA ALA A 199 -28.83 4.58 1.98
C ALA A 199 -27.37 4.10 2.02
N ILE A 200 -26.89 3.63 3.18
CA ILE A 200 -25.56 3.03 3.32
C ILE A 200 -25.47 1.74 2.49
N VAL A 201 -26.43 0.83 2.64
CA VAL A 201 -26.50 -0.42 1.88
C VAL A 201 -26.55 -0.15 0.38
N ASP A 202 -27.40 0.78 -0.07
CA ASP A 202 -27.49 1.16 -1.47
C ASP A 202 -26.16 1.70 -2.00
N ARG A 203 -25.46 2.51 -1.21
CA ARG A 203 -24.12 3.00 -1.57
C ARG A 203 -23.10 1.86 -1.65
N MET A 204 -23.12 0.91 -0.72
CA MET A 204 -22.26 -0.27 -0.76
C MET A 204 -22.48 -1.07 -2.05
N VAL A 205 -23.74 -1.31 -2.41
CA VAL A 205 -24.10 -2.06 -3.64
C VAL A 205 -23.67 -1.30 -4.89
N GLN A 206 -23.84 0.02 -4.92
CA GLN A 206 -23.37 0.87 -6.02
C GLN A 206 -21.85 0.77 -6.18
N VAL A 207 -21.09 0.84 -5.09
CA VAL A 207 -19.62 0.74 -5.11
C VAL A 207 -19.18 -0.67 -5.50
N LEU A 208 -19.80 -1.71 -4.94
CA LEU A 208 -19.51 -3.11 -5.29
C LEU A 208 -19.60 -3.34 -6.80
N ARG A 209 -20.70 -2.85 -7.40
CA ARG A 209 -20.96 -3.00 -8.83
C ARG A 209 -20.12 -2.07 -9.70
N LYS A 210 -19.83 -0.83 -9.26
CA LYS A 210 -18.94 0.12 -9.97
C LYS A 210 -17.54 -0.45 -10.18
N TYR A 211 -17.04 -1.23 -9.21
CA TYR A 211 -15.68 -1.76 -9.22
C TYR A 211 -15.59 -3.26 -9.57
N ASP A 212 -16.71 -3.89 -9.96
CA ASP A 212 -16.78 -5.32 -10.30
C ASP A 212 -16.11 -6.21 -9.23
N CYS A 213 -16.36 -5.91 -7.95
CA CYS A 213 -15.91 -6.76 -6.84
C CYS A 213 -17.03 -7.72 -6.41
N VAL A 214 -16.64 -8.76 -5.66
CA VAL A 214 -17.54 -9.85 -5.27
C VAL A 214 -18.03 -9.73 -3.82
N GLY A 215 -17.44 -8.80 -3.08
CA GLY A 215 -17.75 -8.49 -1.68
C GLY A 215 -17.35 -7.05 -1.34
N ILE A 216 -18.03 -6.49 -0.36
CA ILE A 216 -17.71 -5.20 0.25
C ILE A 216 -18.23 -5.15 1.70
N ALA A 217 -17.46 -4.51 2.58
CA ALA A 217 -17.86 -4.17 3.95
C ALA A 217 -18.04 -2.65 4.12
N ALA A 218 -18.95 -2.20 4.98
CA ALA A 218 -19.21 -0.78 5.22
C ALA A 218 -17.96 0.06 5.61
N PRO A 219 -16.98 -0.47 6.39
CA PRO A 219 -15.74 0.26 6.67
C PRO A 219 -14.99 0.68 5.40
N GLN A 220 -15.12 -0.08 4.32
CA GLN A 220 -14.47 0.20 3.04
C GLN A 220 -15.07 1.40 2.31
N ILE A 221 -16.22 1.92 2.73
CA ILE A 221 -16.79 3.19 2.26
C ILE A 221 -16.78 4.25 3.37
N GLY A 222 -15.95 4.06 4.41
CA GLY A 222 -15.77 5.01 5.50
C GLY A 222 -16.84 4.94 6.59
N VAL A 223 -17.68 3.91 6.62
CA VAL A 223 -18.75 3.74 7.61
C VAL A 223 -18.41 2.58 8.55
N SER A 224 -18.13 2.85 9.82
CA SER A 224 -17.74 1.84 10.82
C SER A 224 -18.95 1.09 11.41
N LEU A 225 -19.74 0.42 10.55
CA LEU A 225 -20.88 -0.41 10.92
C LEU A 225 -20.72 -1.85 10.43
N ARG A 226 -21.30 -2.80 11.16
CA ARG A 226 -21.26 -4.23 10.82
C ARG A 226 -22.23 -4.59 9.70
N ILE A 227 -21.90 -4.18 8.48
CA ILE A 227 -22.69 -4.46 7.28
C ILE A 227 -21.74 -4.99 6.20
N ILE A 228 -22.11 -6.10 5.57
CA ILE A 228 -21.42 -6.65 4.40
C ILE A 228 -22.42 -6.89 3.27
N ALA A 229 -21.96 -6.77 2.03
CA ALA A 229 -22.69 -7.17 0.85
C ALA A 229 -21.79 -8.08 -0.01
N MET A 230 -22.36 -9.17 -0.51
CA MET A 230 -21.67 -10.15 -1.36
C MET A 230 -22.51 -10.41 -2.61
N GLU A 231 -21.87 -10.48 -3.76
CA GLU A 231 -22.53 -10.75 -5.04
C GLU A 231 -21.51 -11.36 -6.01
N PHE A 232 -21.76 -12.59 -6.48
CA PHE A 232 -20.93 -13.26 -7.47
C PHE A 232 -21.78 -13.52 -8.73
N ARG A 233 -21.75 -12.57 -9.67
CA ARG A 233 -22.47 -12.65 -10.96
C ARG A 233 -21.63 -13.35 -12.02
N ARG A 234 -22.31 -14.05 -12.93
CA ARG A 234 -21.70 -14.53 -14.18
C ARG A 234 -21.17 -13.32 -14.98
N GLY A 235 -19.87 -13.27 -15.22
CA GLY A 235 -19.22 -12.21 -16.03
C GLY A 235 -18.47 -11.11 -15.28
N ILE A 236 -18.34 -11.16 -13.93
CA ILE A 236 -17.62 -10.13 -13.14
C ILE A 236 -16.12 -9.99 -13.53
N LYS A 237 -15.50 -11.01 -14.13
CA LYS A 237 -14.15 -10.89 -14.71
C LYS A 237 -14.06 -11.59 -16.06
N LYS A 238 -13.28 -10.98 -16.95
CA LYS A 238 -12.81 -11.58 -18.21
C LYS A 238 -12.42 -13.04 -17.95
N GLU A 239 -13.02 -13.93 -18.75
CA GLU A 239 -13.01 -15.39 -18.67
C GLU A 239 -11.79 -15.95 -17.92
N LEU A 240 -11.94 -16.23 -16.62
CA LEU A 240 -10.99 -17.11 -15.94
C LEU A 240 -11.13 -18.50 -16.57
N PRO A 241 -10.04 -19.27 -16.73
CA PRO A 241 -10.13 -20.62 -17.28
C PRO A 241 -11.06 -21.50 -16.43
N GLU A 242 -11.85 -22.35 -17.08
CA GLU A 242 -12.76 -23.32 -16.42
C GLU A 242 -12.06 -24.16 -15.34
N ALA A 243 -10.80 -24.54 -15.57
CA ALA A 243 -9.99 -25.24 -14.59
C ALA A 243 -9.81 -24.44 -13.28
N THR A 244 -9.70 -23.11 -13.38
CA THR A 244 -9.59 -22.23 -12.21
C THR A 244 -10.91 -22.13 -11.45
N TYR A 245 -12.04 -22.02 -12.17
CA TYR A 245 -13.37 -22.02 -11.56
C TYR A 245 -13.61 -23.29 -10.75
N ARG A 246 -13.28 -24.46 -11.33
CA ARG A 246 -13.41 -25.76 -10.65
C ARG A 246 -12.46 -25.89 -9.48
N ALA A 247 -11.17 -25.58 -9.67
CA ALA A 247 -10.17 -25.69 -8.62
C ALA A 247 -10.46 -24.81 -7.40
N ARG A 248 -11.07 -23.64 -7.61
CA ARG A 248 -11.43 -22.69 -6.54
C ARG A 248 -12.86 -22.85 -6.05
N GLN A 249 -13.61 -23.84 -6.57
CA GLN A 249 -15.01 -24.09 -6.23
C GLN A 249 -15.86 -22.80 -6.32
N MET A 250 -15.72 -22.07 -7.43
CA MET A 250 -16.42 -20.81 -7.66
C MET A 250 -17.83 -21.07 -8.18
N SER A 251 -18.83 -20.44 -7.55
CA SER A 251 -20.25 -20.53 -7.93
C SER A 251 -20.93 -19.18 -7.80
N GLU A 252 -22.02 -19.00 -8.54
CA GLU A 252 -22.81 -17.77 -8.49
C GLU A 252 -23.43 -17.57 -7.10
N LEU A 253 -23.49 -16.31 -6.69
CA LEU A 253 -24.13 -15.87 -5.45
C LEU A 253 -24.97 -14.64 -5.78
N PRO A 254 -26.31 -14.70 -5.66
CA PRO A 254 -27.13 -13.51 -5.83
C PRO A 254 -26.74 -12.45 -4.79
N LEU A 255 -27.03 -11.17 -5.08
CA LEU A 255 -26.76 -10.10 -4.13
C LEU A 255 -27.35 -10.43 -2.76
N THR A 256 -26.47 -10.59 -1.78
CA THR A 256 -26.81 -10.95 -0.42
C THR A 256 -26.20 -9.93 0.52
N VAL A 257 -27.03 -9.31 1.36
CA VAL A 257 -26.61 -8.31 2.35
C VAL A 257 -26.85 -8.88 3.73
N PHE A 258 -25.85 -8.74 4.60
CA PHE A 258 -25.98 -9.06 6.02
C PHE A 258 -25.66 -7.83 6.86
N ILE A 259 -26.54 -7.58 7.82
CA ILE A 259 -26.40 -6.60 8.88
C ILE A 259 -26.18 -7.35 10.19
N ASN A 260 -25.22 -6.90 10.98
CA ASN A 260 -24.70 -7.57 12.17
C ASN A 260 -24.36 -9.06 11.95
N PRO A 261 -23.60 -9.41 10.88
CA PRO A 261 -23.28 -10.80 10.63
C PRO A 261 -22.42 -11.42 11.74
N ARG A 262 -22.66 -12.70 11.97
CA ARG A 262 -21.86 -13.63 12.75
C ARG A 262 -21.48 -14.80 11.86
N LEU A 263 -20.22 -15.20 11.93
CA LEU A 263 -19.68 -16.31 11.13
C LEU A 263 -19.29 -17.46 12.05
N SER A 264 -19.69 -18.67 11.70
CA SER A 264 -19.19 -19.91 12.31
C SER A 264 -18.58 -20.82 11.25
N ILE A 265 -17.54 -21.56 11.61
CA ILE A 265 -16.86 -22.49 10.69
C ILE A 265 -17.63 -23.81 10.70
N THR A 266 -18.02 -24.29 9.53
CA THR A 266 -18.72 -25.59 9.37
C THR A 266 -17.81 -26.67 8.79
N ASN A 267 -16.73 -26.28 8.10
CA ASN A 267 -15.66 -27.19 7.67
C ASN A 267 -14.29 -26.53 7.91
N TYR A 268 -13.44 -27.19 8.71
CA TYR A 268 -12.14 -26.68 9.13
C TYR A 268 -11.00 -26.93 8.13
N THR A 269 -11.24 -27.66 7.03
CA THR A 269 -10.27 -27.77 5.94
C THR A 269 -9.93 -26.39 5.41
N LYS A 270 -8.64 -26.12 5.18
CA LYS A 270 -8.16 -24.83 4.68
C LYS A 270 -7.64 -24.95 3.27
N HIS A 271 -7.98 -23.97 2.44
CA HIS A 271 -7.45 -23.82 1.08
C HIS A 271 -6.68 -22.52 0.95
N LYS A 272 -5.55 -22.57 0.25
CA LYS A 272 -4.69 -21.41 0.01
C LYS A 272 -4.86 -20.93 -1.43
N HIS A 273 -5.33 -19.69 -1.60
CA HIS A 273 -5.51 -19.09 -2.91
C HIS A 273 -5.14 -17.59 -2.88
N PRO A 274 -4.75 -17.01 -4.03
CA PRO A 274 -4.54 -15.57 -4.15
C PRO A 274 -5.82 -14.78 -3.88
N GLU A 275 -5.74 -13.83 -2.94
CA GLU A 275 -6.75 -12.81 -2.67
C GLU A 275 -6.20 -11.42 -2.99
N GLY A 276 -7.09 -10.52 -3.39
CA GLY A 276 -6.81 -9.09 -3.48
C GLY A 276 -7.94 -8.32 -2.81
N CYS A 277 -7.69 -7.06 -2.45
CA CYS A 277 -8.67 -6.20 -1.82
C CYS A 277 -8.70 -4.83 -2.51
N MET A 278 -9.89 -4.28 -2.73
CA MET A 278 -10.02 -2.95 -3.31
C MET A 278 -9.48 -1.84 -2.38
N SER A 279 -9.36 -2.11 -1.08
CA SER A 279 -8.69 -1.24 -0.10
C SER A 279 -7.16 -1.42 -0.04
N VAL A 280 -6.59 -2.41 -0.73
CA VAL A 280 -5.13 -2.58 -0.92
C VAL A 280 -4.88 -2.74 -2.41
N ARG A 281 -5.24 -1.70 -3.17
CA ARG A 281 -5.34 -1.79 -4.62
C ARG A 281 -3.98 -2.05 -5.27
N GLY A 282 -3.99 -2.91 -6.29
CA GLY A 282 -2.80 -3.23 -7.09
C GLY A 282 -1.97 -4.38 -6.52
N PHE A 283 -2.37 -4.98 -5.40
CA PHE A 283 -1.64 -6.10 -4.79
C PHE A 283 -2.53 -7.31 -4.53
N SER A 284 -1.90 -8.47 -4.46
CA SER A 284 -2.50 -9.73 -4.05
C SER A 284 -1.50 -10.58 -3.29
N ALA A 285 -1.98 -11.49 -2.47
CA ALA A 285 -1.17 -12.54 -1.87
C ALA A 285 -2.02 -13.78 -1.63
N GLU A 286 -1.37 -14.92 -1.45
CA GLU A 286 -2.04 -16.14 -1.04
C GLU A 286 -2.49 -16.06 0.43
N VAL A 287 -3.76 -16.39 0.67
CA VAL A 287 -4.36 -16.40 2.00
C VAL A 287 -5.05 -17.73 2.22
N GLU A 288 -4.86 -18.31 3.40
CA GLU A 288 -5.57 -19.52 3.81
C GLU A 288 -6.94 -19.18 4.38
N ARG A 289 -7.98 -19.89 3.91
CA ARG A 289 -9.36 -19.73 4.37
C ARG A 289 -10.01 -21.09 4.61
N TYR A 290 -10.94 -21.13 5.55
CA TYR A 290 -11.76 -22.31 5.81
C TYR A 290 -12.66 -22.63 4.61
N GLU A 291 -12.87 -23.91 4.33
CA GLU A 291 -13.59 -24.37 3.15
C GLU A 291 -15.08 -24.08 3.22
N ALA A 292 -15.69 -24.17 4.41
CA ALA A 292 -17.11 -23.88 4.59
C ALA A 292 -17.40 -23.14 5.90
N VAL A 293 -18.35 -22.22 5.82
CA VAL A 293 -18.79 -21.37 6.92
C VAL A 293 -20.31 -21.23 6.88
N LYS A 294 -20.90 -20.90 8.03
CA LYS A 294 -22.28 -20.46 8.16
C LYS A 294 -22.28 -19.00 8.59
N LEU A 295 -22.99 -18.18 7.83
CA LEU A 295 -23.17 -16.76 8.10
C LEU A 295 -24.60 -16.55 8.59
N SER A 296 -24.77 -15.90 9.74
CA SER A 296 -26.07 -15.51 10.28
C SER A 296 -26.12 -14.03 10.61
N GLY A 297 -27.27 -13.40 10.51
CA GLY A 297 -27.44 -11.97 10.80
C GLY A 297 -28.85 -11.52 10.46
N LEU A 298 -28.98 -10.24 10.15
CA LEU A 298 -30.21 -9.64 9.66
C LEU A 298 -30.06 -9.30 8.17
N ASP A 299 -31.14 -9.41 7.42
CA ASP A 299 -31.17 -8.87 6.06
C ASP A 299 -31.46 -7.35 6.06
N ARG A 300 -31.57 -6.78 4.86
CA ARG A 300 -31.91 -5.37 4.62
C ARG A 300 -33.33 -4.96 5.02
N GLN A 301 -34.18 -5.90 5.41
CA GLN A 301 -35.52 -5.68 5.97
C GLN A 301 -35.51 -5.79 7.51
N GLY A 302 -34.42 -6.27 8.11
CA GLY A 302 -34.34 -6.56 9.55
C GLY A 302 -34.75 -7.99 9.90
N GLU A 303 -35.00 -8.84 8.91
CA GLU A 303 -35.42 -10.22 9.14
C GLU A 303 -34.19 -11.12 9.37
N PRO A 304 -34.27 -12.11 10.27
CA PRO A 304 -33.20 -13.07 10.48
C PRO A 304 -32.86 -13.84 9.20
N LEU A 305 -31.59 -13.80 8.81
CA LEU A 305 -31.05 -14.51 7.66
C LEU A 305 -29.92 -15.43 8.10
N SER A 306 -29.90 -16.65 7.57
CA SER A 306 -28.82 -17.62 7.77
C SER A 306 -28.49 -18.30 6.45
N LEU A 307 -27.21 -18.37 6.11
CA LEU A 307 -26.72 -18.91 4.86
C LEU A 307 -25.48 -19.78 5.09
N GLU A 308 -25.48 -21.00 4.56
CA GLU A 308 -24.30 -21.86 4.53
C GLU A 308 -23.57 -21.65 3.21
N LEU A 309 -22.25 -21.43 3.30
CA LEU A 309 -21.38 -21.11 2.19
C LEU A 309 -20.20 -22.06 2.17
N SER A 310 -19.78 -22.45 0.97
CA SER A 310 -18.57 -23.24 0.74
C SER A 310 -17.73 -22.65 -0.39
N GLY A 311 -16.51 -23.16 -0.55
CA GLY A 311 -15.63 -22.81 -1.66
C GLY A 311 -15.30 -21.32 -1.71
N TRP A 312 -15.42 -20.72 -2.90
CA TRP A 312 -15.08 -19.31 -3.08
C TRP A 312 -16.02 -18.35 -2.33
N ASN A 313 -17.30 -18.70 -2.19
CA ASN A 313 -18.26 -17.85 -1.47
C ASN A 313 -18.01 -17.86 0.04
N ALA A 314 -17.55 -18.98 0.61
CA ALA A 314 -17.07 -19.03 2.00
C ALA A 314 -15.84 -18.13 2.21
N ARG A 315 -14.92 -18.09 1.23
CA ARG A 315 -13.75 -17.21 1.26
C ARG A 315 -14.16 -15.73 1.22
N ILE A 316 -15.10 -15.35 0.35
CA ILE A 316 -15.63 -13.98 0.29
C ILE A 316 -16.21 -13.60 1.66
N ALA A 317 -17.07 -14.44 2.24
CA ALA A 317 -17.66 -14.17 3.54
C ALA A 317 -16.61 -13.97 4.65
N GLN A 318 -15.58 -14.81 4.71
CA GLN A 318 -14.48 -14.64 5.66
C GLN A 318 -13.71 -13.33 5.44
N HIS A 319 -13.45 -12.96 4.18
CA HIS A 319 -12.78 -11.69 3.83
C HIS A 319 -13.60 -10.47 4.28
N GLU A 320 -14.90 -10.45 3.99
CA GLU A 320 -15.74 -9.31 4.37
C GLU A 320 -15.99 -9.24 5.89
N MET A 321 -16.01 -10.40 6.57
CA MET A 321 -16.07 -10.46 8.03
C MET A 321 -14.81 -9.89 8.69
N ASP A 322 -13.62 -10.14 8.13
CA ASP A 322 -12.36 -9.58 8.64
C ASP A 322 -12.38 -8.04 8.66
N HIS A 323 -12.94 -7.41 7.61
CA HIS A 323 -13.07 -5.94 7.55
C HIS A 323 -13.90 -5.38 8.69
N LEU A 324 -14.92 -6.10 9.16
CA LEU A 324 -15.74 -5.67 10.30
C LEU A 324 -14.97 -5.70 11.63
N ASP A 325 -13.86 -6.43 11.69
CA ASP A 325 -13.01 -6.56 12.86
C ASP A 325 -11.66 -5.83 12.70
N GLY A 326 -11.55 -4.93 11.71
CA GLY A 326 -10.35 -4.11 11.48
C GLY A 326 -9.16 -4.88 10.90
N LYS A 327 -9.43 -6.03 10.29
CA LYS A 327 -8.42 -6.93 9.70
C LYS A 327 -8.48 -6.88 8.19
N LEU A 328 -7.30 -6.92 7.59
CA LEU A 328 -7.13 -7.00 6.14
C LEU A 328 -6.48 -8.34 5.78
N TYR A 329 -6.65 -8.78 4.53
CA TYR A 329 -6.00 -10.00 4.06
C TYR A 329 -4.47 -9.98 4.23
N THR A 330 -3.85 -8.79 4.25
CA THR A 330 -2.41 -8.60 4.49
C THR A 330 -1.96 -9.02 5.89
N ASP A 331 -2.89 -9.12 6.84
CA ASP A 331 -2.61 -9.61 8.20
C ASP A 331 -2.61 -11.15 8.27
N HIS A 332 -3.17 -11.81 7.25
CA HIS A 332 -3.32 -13.27 7.15
C HIS A 332 -2.51 -13.90 6.02
N MET A 333 -1.96 -13.10 5.12
CA MET A 333 -1.32 -13.58 3.90
C MET A 333 -0.01 -14.33 4.17
N ASP A 334 0.31 -15.25 3.27
CA ASP A 334 1.69 -15.68 3.09
C ASP A 334 2.49 -14.52 2.45
N ARG A 335 3.31 -13.89 3.28
CA ARG A 335 4.12 -12.72 2.92
C ARG A 335 5.04 -12.97 1.73
N SER A 336 5.50 -14.22 1.52
CA SER A 336 6.38 -14.57 0.39
C SER A 336 5.68 -14.50 -0.97
N THR A 337 4.35 -14.53 -0.97
CA THR A 337 3.51 -14.52 -2.17
C THR A 337 2.94 -13.15 -2.51
N PHE A 338 3.23 -12.13 -1.69
CA PHE A 338 2.76 -10.77 -1.90
C PHE A 338 3.33 -10.20 -3.19
N THR A 339 2.45 -9.86 -4.13
CA THR A 339 2.82 -9.47 -5.48
C THR A 339 1.93 -8.34 -6.02
N CYS A 340 2.46 -7.58 -6.96
CA CYS A 340 1.73 -6.54 -7.68
C CYS A 340 0.91 -7.16 -8.82
N THR A 341 -0.41 -6.99 -8.80
CA THR A 341 -1.33 -7.59 -9.78
C THR A 341 -1.29 -6.91 -11.14
N CYS A 342 -0.73 -5.70 -11.23
CA CYS A 342 -0.58 -4.97 -12.48
C CYS A 342 0.85 -4.99 -13.01
N TRP A 343 1.73 -5.83 -12.46
CA TRP A 343 3.16 -5.89 -12.78
C TRP A 343 3.45 -5.90 -14.28
N GLU A 344 2.75 -6.74 -15.04
CA GLU A 344 2.90 -6.83 -16.49
C GLU A 344 2.51 -5.53 -17.21
N THR A 345 1.42 -4.88 -16.78
CA THR A 345 1.03 -3.57 -17.31
C THR A 345 2.06 -2.49 -16.98
N VAL A 346 2.63 -2.53 -15.77
CA VAL A 346 3.69 -1.59 -15.36
C VAL A 346 4.95 -1.79 -16.21
N ASN A 347 5.36 -3.04 -16.44
CA ASN A 347 6.52 -3.35 -17.27
C ASN A 347 6.32 -2.92 -18.73
N THR A 348 5.16 -3.24 -19.32
CA THR A 348 4.83 -2.85 -20.70
C THR A 348 4.81 -1.32 -20.88
N LYS A 349 4.48 -0.59 -19.82
CA LYS A 349 4.49 0.89 -19.81
C LYS A 349 5.77 1.50 -19.24
N SER A 350 6.83 0.69 -19.04
CA SER A 350 8.13 1.14 -18.53
C SER A 350 8.00 1.99 -17.25
N GLY A 351 7.21 1.52 -16.27
CA GLY A 351 7.01 2.22 -15.01
C GLY A 351 6.01 3.39 -15.05
N ARG A 352 5.52 3.81 -16.23
CA ARG A 352 4.58 4.94 -16.39
C ARG A 352 3.13 4.51 -16.20
N VAL A 353 2.82 3.98 -15.02
CA VAL A 353 1.46 3.59 -14.64
C VAL A 353 1.04 4.35 -13.41
N GLU A 354 0.00 5.16 -13.57
CA GLU A 354 -0.77 5.65 -12.43
C GLU A 354 -1.74 4.53 -11.99
N ILE A 355 -1.76 4.23 -10.70
CA ILE A 355 -2.82 3.43 -10.08
C ILE A 355 -3.80 4.43 -9.45
N PRO A 356 -4.75 4.99 -10.22
CA PRO A 356 -5.61 6.04 -9.70
C PRO A 356 -6.53 5.43 -8.64
N PHE A 357 -6.45 5.92 -7.41
CA PHE A 357 -7.32 5.48 -6.31
C PHE A 357 -8.78 5.93 -6.49
N TYR A 358 -8.99 6.93 -7.34
CA TYR A 358 -10.29 7.50 -7.69
C TYR A 358 -10.53 7.30 -9.20
N LYS A 359 -11.66 6.69 -9.58
CA LYS A 359 -12.13 6.59 -10.96
C LYS A 359 -13.20 7.65 -11.21
#